data_AF-A0A0S8G812-F1
#
_entry.id   AF-A0A0S8G812-F1
#
_cell.length_a   1.000
_cell.length_b   1.000
_cell.length_c   1.000
_cell.angle_alpha   90.00
_cell.angle_beta   90.00
_cell.angle_gamma   90.00
#
_symmetry.space_group_name_H-M   'P 1'
#
loop_
_entity.id
_entity.type
_entity.pdbx_description
1 polymer ?
#
loop_
_entity_poly.entity_id
_entity_poly.type
_entity_poly.pdbx_seq_one_letter_code
_entity_poly.pdbx_strand_id
1 'polypeptide(L)'
;MNALFVAKVLVSALAIAVATELAKKDVFWGAVLIALPLASILAMSWLYVETRDDALVTRFARDVLALLPVTLLFFAPFLLEPRTRLGFLPNLLIGTALLGIGVWGMRRVL
;
A
#
# COMPACT_ATOMS: atom_id res chain seq x y z
N MET A 1 21.11 -13.16 -9.67
CA MET A 1 20.17 -12.62 -8.66
C MET A 1 20.66 -13.05 -7.28
N ASN A 2 20.73 -12.14 -6.31
CA ASN A 2 21.12 -12.50 -4.95
C ASN A 2 19.96 -13.24 -4.24
N ALA A 3 20.27 -14.19 -3.35
CA ALA A 3 19.29 -14.94 -2.55
C ALA A 3 18.36 -13.99 -1.76
N LEU A 4 18.89 -12.89 -1.25
CA LEU A 4 18.11 -11.85 -0.56
C LEU A 4 17.04 -11.22 -1.47
N PHE A 5 17.36 -10.97 -2.74
CA PHE A 5 16.39 -10.42 -3.69
C PHE A 5 15.24 -11.41 -3.97
N VAL A 6 15.57 -12.70 -4.11
CA VAL A 6 14.56 -13.75 -4.29
C VAL A 6 13.65 -13.84 -3.07
N ALA A 7 14.22 -13.80 -1.86
CA ALA A 7 13.45 -13.82 -0.61
C ALA A 7 12.50 -12.61 -0.51
N LYS A 8 12.96 -11.39 -0.84
CA LYS A 8 12.12 -10.18 -0.88
C LYS A 8 10.89 -10.36 -1.76
N VAL A 9 11.08 -10.89 -2.96
CA VAL A 9 10.00 -11.11 -3.93
C VAL A 9 9.02 -12.16 -3.41
N LEU A 10 9.52 -13.31 -2.93
CA LEU A 10 8.67 -14.40 -2.44
C LEU A 10 7.82 -13.98 -1.24
N VAL A 11 8.41 -13.32 -0.25
CA VAL A 11 7.68 -12.84 0.94
C VAL A 11 6.60 -11.83 0.55
N SER A 12 6.91 -10.90 -0.35
CA SER A 12 5.95 -9.89 -0.80
C SER A 12 4.81 -10.50 -1.60
N ALA A 13 5.11 -11.43 -2.51
CA ALA A 13 4.10 -12.13 -3.30
C ALA A 13 3.20 -13.01 -2.41
N LEU A 14 3.78 -13.69 -1.41
CA LEU A 14 3.02 -14.52 -0.48
C LEU A 14 2.09 -13.67 0.38
N ALA A 15 2.51 -12.50 0.85
CA ALA A 15 1.64 -11.59 1.61
C ALA A 15 0.39 -11.20 0.81
N ILE A 16 0.56 -10.85 -0.47
CA ILE A 16 -0.55 -10.51 -1.37
C ILE A 16 -1.43 -11.74 -1.62
N ALA A 17 -0.84 -12.90 -1.91
CA ALA A 17 -1.58 -14.14 -2.18
C ALA A 17 -2.41 -14.58 -0.97
N VAL A 18 -1.85 -14.55 0.24
CA VAL A 18 -2.58 -14.90 1.47
C VAL A 18 -3.74 -13.95 1.68
N ALA A 19 -3.55 -12.65 1.46
CA ALA A 19 -4.61 -11.67 1.63
C ALA A 19 -5.77 -11.86 0.64
N THR A 20 -5.47 -12.17 -0.63
CA THR A 20 -6.52 -12.42 -1.62
C THR A 20 -7.25 -13.74 -1.37
N GLU A 21 -6.54 -14.81 -1.00
CA GLU A 21 -7.17 -16.10 -0.64
C GLU A 21 -8.02 -16.01 0.62
N LEU A 22 -7.61 -15.19 1.59
CA LEU A 22 -8.39 -14.94 2.79
C LEU A 22 -9.64 -14.12 2.48
N ALA A 23 -9.54 -13.06 1.66
CA ALA A 23 -10.68 -12.24 1.24
C ALA A 23 -11.76 -13.03 0.50
N LYS A 24 -11.38 -14.09 -0.25
CA LYS A 24 -12.33 -15.00 -0.91
C LYS A 24 -13.14 -15.85 0.08
N LYS A 25 -12.59 -16.13 1.26
CA LYS A 25 -13.23 -16.94 2.31
C LYS A 25 -13.98 -16.07 3.32
N ASP A 26 -13.36 -14.97 3.74
CA ASP A 26 -13.90 -13.98 4.65
C ASP A 26 -13.35 -12.58 4.28
N VAL A 27 -14.25 -11.72 3.79
CA VAL A 27 -13.92 -10.38 3.33
C VAL A 27 -13.33 -9.53 4.45
N PHE A 28 -13.80 -9.69 5.70
CA PHE A 28 -13.32 -8.90 6.83
C PHE A 28 -11.85 -9.21 7.13
N TRP A 29 -11.49 -10.49 7.24
CA TRP A 29 -10.11 -10.89 7.53
C TRP A 29 -9.16 -10.59 6.37
N GLY A 30 -9.62 -10.72 5.13
CA GLY A 30 -8.87 -10.26 3.96
C GLY A 30 -8.59 -8.75 3.99
N ALA A 31 -9.60 -7.95 4.34
CA ALA A 31 -9.47 -6.50 4.47
C ALA A 31 -8.53 -6.10 5.62
N VAL A 32 -8.61 -6.76 6.78
CA VAL A 32 -7.69 -6.54 7.91
C VAL A 32 -6.25 -6.78 7.47
N LEU A 33 -5.99 -7.88 6.76
CA LEU A 33 -4.63 -8.21 6.33
C LEU A 33 -4.07 -7.19 5.32
N ILE A 34 -4.90 -6.69 4.40
CA ILE A 34 -4.50 -5.62 3.47
C ILE A 34 -4.35 -4.26 4.17
N ALA A 35 -5.18 -3.97 5.18
CA ALA A 35 -5.12 -2.72 5.93
C ALA A 35 -3.88 -2.61 6.82
N LEU A 36 -3.28 -3.75 7.20
CA LEU A 36 -1.97 -3.74 7.84
C LEU A 36 -0.93 -3.11 6.89
N PRO A 37 0.02 -2.31 7.41
CA PRO A 37 1.06 -1.68 6.59
C PRO A 37 2.15 -2.70 6.19
N LEU A 38 1.77 -3.85 5.63
CA LEU A 38 2.67 -4.96 5.28
C LEU A 38 3.78 -4.50 4.34
N ALA A 39 3.43 -3.72 3.31
CA ALA A 39 4.39 -3.16 2.38
C ALA A 39 5.42 -2.26 3.10
N SER A 40 4.97 -1.41 4.03
CA SER A 40 5.85 -0.54 4.80
C SER A 40 6.74 -1.34 5.76
N ILE A 41 6.19 -2.32 6.47
CA ILE A 41 6.95 -3.21 7.37
C ILE A 41 8.06 -3.93 6.59
N LEU A 42 7.72 -4.53 5.46
CA LEU A 42 8.70 -5.24 4.62
C LEU A 42 9.74 -4.26 4.06
N ALA A 43 9.33 -3.15 3.46
CA ALA A 43 10.25 -2.18 2.87
C ALA A 43 11.21 -1.59 3.91
N MET A 44 10.70 -1.19 5.09
CA MET A 44 11.51 -0.68 6.20
C MET A 44 12.49 -1.72 6.73
N SER A 45 12.05 -2.97 6.89
CA SER A 45 12.90 -4.06 7.36
C SER A 45 14.06 -4.33 6.40
N TRP A 46 13.76 -4.38 5.10
CA TRP A 46 14.78 -4.58 4.08
C TRP A 46 15.73 -3.41 3.95
N LEU A 47 15.20 -2.18 4.01
CA LEU A 47 15.99 -0.96 4.01
C LEU A 47 16.99 -0.97 5.16
N TYR A 48 16.54 -1.27 6.38
CA TYR A 48 17.41 -1.37 7.54
C TYR A 48 18.47 -2.46 7.39
N VAL A 49 18.09 -3.66 6.92
CA VAL A 49 19.05 -4.77 6.73
C VAL A 49 20.17 -4.39 5.76
N GLU A 50 19.86 -3.62 4.72
CA GLU A 50 20.81 -3.22 3.68
C GLU A 50 21.66 -2.00 4.05
N THR A 51 21.10 -1.01 4.76
CA THR A 51 21.80 0.25 5.06
C THR A 51 22.33 0.33 6.47
N ARG A 52 21.73 -0.39 7.42
CA ARG A 52 21.95 -0.26 8.87
C ARG A 52 21.81 1.19 9.37
N ASP A 53 20.99 2.00 8.69
CA ASP A 53 20.81 3.42 8.97
C ASP A 53 19.44 3.69 9.61
N ASP A 54 19.43 3.89 10.93
CA ASP A 54 18.22 4.19 11.70
C ASP A 54 17.59 5.54 11.33
N ALA A 55 18.40 6.53 10.95
CA ALA A 55 17.91 7.86 10.58
C ALA A 55 17.16 7.80 9.24
N LEU A 56 17.70 7.05 8.28
CA LEU A 56 17.06 6.80 6.99
C LEU A 56 15.72 6.07 7.17
N VAL A 57 15.69 5.02 7.98
CA VAL A 57 14.46 4.24 8.24
C VAL A 57 13.41 5.08 8.98
N THR A 58 13.83 5.89 9.96
CA THR A 58 12.93 6.80 10.68
C THR A 58 12.34 7.85 9.76
N ARG A 59 13.15 8.46 8.88
CA ARG A 59 12.66 9.41 7.89
C ARG A 59 11.66 8.75 6.93
N PHE A 60 12.00 7.57 6.41
CA PHE A 60 11.12 6.81 5.53
C PHE A 60 9.77 6.48 6.21
N ALA A 61 9.78 6.09 7.48
CA ALA A 61 8.56 5.84 8.25
C ALA A 61 7.68 7.11 8.41
N ARG A 62 8.31 8.26 8.67
CA ARG A 62 7.60 9.56 8.78
C ARG A 62 6.97 9.96 7.44
N ASP A 63 7.70 9.81 6.34
CA ASP A 63 7.20 10.14 5.01
C ASP A 63 6.04 9.21 4.61
N VAL A 64 6.15 7.91 4.91
CA VAL A 64 5.05 6.93 4.73
C VAL A 64 3.82 7.34 5.54
N LEU A 65 3.99 7.66 6.82
CA LEU A 65 2.89 8.10 7.69
C LEU A 65 2.22 9.38 7.16
N ALA A 66 3.01 10.35 6.72
CA ALA A 66 2.50 11.58 6.14
C ALA A 66 1.68 11.32 4.88
N LEU A 67 2.09 10.35 4.05
CA LEU A 67 1.36 9.98 2.82
C LEU A 67 0.09 9.15 3.07
N LEU A 68 -0.09 8.51 4.24
CA LEU A 68 -1.26 7.66 4.50
C LEU A 68 -2.61 8.37 4.28
N PRO A 69 -2.87 9.60 4.76
CA PRO A 69 -4.12 10.32 4.47
C PRO A 69 -4.35 10.53 2.97
N VAL A 70 -3.29 10.74 2.18
CA VAL A 70 -3.38 10.90 0.73
C VAL A 70 -3.80 9.59 0.06
N THR A 71 -3.38 8.44 0.60
CA THR A 71 -3.80 7.13 0.07
C THR A 71 -5.30 6.89 0.18
N LEU A 72 -6.00 7.56 1.11
CA LEU A 72 -7.46 7.46 1.25
C LEU A 72 -8.21 7.94 0.00
N LEU A 73 -7.61 8.83 -0.80
CA LEU A 73 -8.18 9.31 -2.05
C LEU A 73 -8.44 8.17 -3.06
N PHE A 74 -7.63 7.11 -3.01
CA PHE A 74 -7.83 5.93 -3.86
C PHE A 74 -9.17 5.24 -3.59
N PHE A 75 -9.62 5.21 -2.33
CA PHE A 75 -10.83 4.51 -1.91
C PHE A 75 -12.11 5.33 -2.12
N ALA A 76 -12.01 6.63 -2.38
CA ALA A 76 -13.16 7.52 -2.57
C ALA A 76 -14.19 7.03 -3.62
N PRO A 77 -13.81 6.64 -4.85
CA PRO A 77 -14.79 6.14 -5.83
C PRO A 77 -15.46 4.82 -5.40
N PHE A 78 -14.73 3.94 -4.71
CA PHE A 78 -15.29 2.70 -4.17
C PHE A 78 -16.31 2.97 -3.04
N LEU A 79 -16.07 3.98 -2.20
CA LEU A 79 -17.03 4.41 -1.18
C LEU A 79 -18.32 5.01 -1.79
N LEU A 80 -18.20 5.62 -2.97
CA LEU A 80 -19.32 6.25 -3.69
C LEU A 80 -20.04 5.31 -4.65
N GLU A 81 -19.54 4.09 -4.84
CA GLU A 81 -20.10 3.08 -5.76
C GLU A 81 -21.62 2.90 -5.62
N PRO A 82 -22.23 2.86 -4.41
CA PRO A 82 -23.68 2.69 -4.30
C PRO A 82 -24.51 3.82 -4.93
N ARG A 83 -23.90 5.00 -5.11
CA ARG A 83 -24.52 6.17 -5.75
C ARG A 83 -24.16 6.27 -7.23
N THR A 84 -22.90 6.04 -7.57
CA THR A 84 -22.38 6.21 -8.94
C THR A 84 -22.67 5.01 -9.84
N ARG A 85 -22.89 3.82 -9.24
CA ARG A 85 -23.06 2.52 -9.92
C ARG A 85 -21.92 2.18 -10.88
N LEU A 86 -20.74 2.76 -10.65
CA LEU A 86 -19.54 2.47 -11.43
C LEU A 86 -19.01 1.09 -11.05
N GLY A 87 -18.66 0.28 -12.06
CA GLY A 87 -18.01 -1.01 -11.84
C GLY A 87 -16.56 -0.88 -11.32
N PHE A 88 -15.91 -2.03 -11.13
CA PHE A 88 -14.54 -2.10 -10.62
C PHE A 88 -13.52 -1.28 -11.44
N LEU A 89 -13.50 -1.43 -12.77
CA LEU A 89 -12.51 -0.76 -13.64
C LEU A 89 -12.57 0.78 -13.54
N PRO A 90 -13.73 1.44 -13.72
CA PRO A 90 -13.82 2.89 -13.53
C PRO A 90 -13.42 3.34 -12.13
N ASN A 91 -13.84 2.64 -11.08
CA ASN A 91 -13.47 3.00 -9.71
C ASN A 91 -11.96 2.88 -9.47
N LEU A 92 -11.32 1.84 -10.03
CA LEU A 92 -9.88 1.65 -9.99
C LEU A 92 -9.16 2.82 -10.67
N LEU A 93 -9.54 3.16 -11.91
CA LEU A 93 -8.89 4.23 -12.68
C LEU A 93 -9.05 5.60 -12.01
N ILE A 94 -10.26 5.94 -11.57
CA ILE A 94 -10.54 7.19 -10.88
C ILE A 94 -9.74 7.25 -9.57
N GLY A 95 -9.73 6.16 -8.79
CA GLY A 95 -9.02 6.08 -7.52
C GLY A 95 -7.51 6.27 -7.72
N THR A 96 -6.93 5.58 -8.69
CA THR A 96 -5.51 5.74 -9.04
C THR A 96 -5.18 7.15 -9.52
N ALA A 97 -6.06 7.79 -10.32
CA ALA A 97 -5.87 9.17 -10.75
C ALA A 97 -5.91 10.16 -9.57
N LEU A 98 -6.89 10.02 -8.67
CA LEU A 98 -7.00 10.85 -7.47
C LEU A 98 -5.79 10.68 -6.55
N LEU A 99 -5.34 9.45 -6.34
CA LEU A 99 -4.11 9.15 -5.61
C LEU A 99 -2.90 9.86 -6.23
N GLY A 100 -2.72 9.75 -7.55
CA GLY A 100 -1.61 10.39 -8.26
C GLY A 100 -1.60 11.90 -8.11
N ILE A 101 -2.77 12.55 -8.22
CA ILE A 101 -2.93 14.00 -8.00
C ILE A 101 -2.60 14.36 -6.55
N GLY A 102 -3.09 13.59 -5.58
CA GLY A 102 -2.82 13.80 -4.17
C GLY A 102 -1.34 13.71 -3.82
N VAL A 103 -0.66 12.66 -4.31
CA VAL A 103 0.79 12.48 -4.12
C VAL A 103 1.56 13.63 -4.79
N TRP A 104 1.15 14.05 -5.98
CA TRP A 104 1.75 15.19 -6.67
C TRP A 104 1.59 16.51 -5.92
N GLY A 105 0.48 16.70 -5.20
CA GLY A 105 0.30 17.83 -4.27
C GLY A 105 1.21 17.71 -3.06
N MET A 106 1.27 16.52 -2.45
CA MET A 106 2.03 16.25 -1.23
C MET A 106 3.54 16.41 -1.39
N ARG A 107 4.08 16.15 -2.60
CA ARG A 107 5.52 16.32 -2.90
C ARG A 107 6.05 17.74 -2.67
N ARG A 108 5.17 18.72 -2.51
CA ARG A 108 5.55 20.12 -2.22
C ARG A 108 5.69 20.39 -0.72
N VAL A 109 5.22 19.47 0.12
CA VAL A 109 5.13 19.59 1.57
C VAL A 109 6.17 18.70 2.27
N LEU A 110 6.52 17.56 1.65
CA LEU A 110 7.62 16.67 2.04
C LEU A 110 8.91 17.03 1.29
#